data_AF-F4B628-F1
#
_entry.id   AF-F4B628-F1
#
_cell.length_a   1.000
_cell.length_b   1.000
_cell.length_c   1.000
_cell.angle_alpha   90.00
_cell.angle_beta   90.00
_cell.angle_gamma   90.00
#
_symmetry.space_group_name_H-M   'P 1'
#
loop_
_entity.id
_entity.type
_entity.pdbx_description
1 polymer ?
#
loop_
_entity_poly.entity_id
_entity_poly.type
_entity_poly.pdbx_seq_one_letter_code
_entity_poly.pdbx_strand_id
1 'polypeptide(L)' 'MIDPKLIIKLLEDRQRPRGSKIKDDDLKRLARLGEENIRLLEELGCWKIKGGVIYYKTGCLGNYFQE' A
#
# COMPACT_ATOMS: atom_id res chain seq x y z
N MET A 1 14.02 4.04 -17.91
CA MET A 1 13.00 4.10 -16.83
C MET A 1 11.71 4.58 -17.46
N ILE A 2 10.59 3.90 -17.20
CA ILE A 2 9.29 4.29 -17.75
C ILE A 2 8.82 5.56 -17.02
N ASP A 3 8.26 6.52 -17.75
CA ASP A 3 7.73 7.75 -17.18
C ASP A 3 6.60 7.43 -16.18
N PRO A 4 6.71 7.86 -14.91
CA PRO A 4 5.67 7.65 -13.91
C PRO A 4 4.28 8.15 -14.34
N LYS A 5 4.19 9.21 -15.14
CA LYS A 5 2.91 9.73 -15.66
C LYS A 5 2.23 8.75 -16.60
N LEU A 6 3.02 8.01 -17.39
CA LEU A 6 2.51 7.00 -18.30
C LEU A 6 1.91 5.82 -17.53
N ILE A 7 2.57 5.41 -16.43
CA ILE A 7 2.10 4.35 -15.55
C ILE A 7 0.80 4.75 -14.85
N ILE A 8 0.73 5.96 -14.30
CA ILE A 8 -0.47 6.47 -13.63
C ILE A 8 -1.66 6.47 -14.60
N LYS A 9 -1.48 6.99 -15.81
CA LYS A 9 -2.53 7.02 -16.83
C LYS A 9 -3.03 5.62 -17.21
N LEU A 10 -2.13 4.65 -17.38
CA LEU A 10 -2.49 3.25 -17.67
C LEU A 10 -3.29 2.60 -16.53
N LEU A 11 -3.00 2.97 -15.28
CA LEU A 11 -3.72 2.48 -14.10
C LEU A 11 -5.11 3.13 -13.96
N GLU A 12 -5.24 4.40 -14.33
CA GLU A 12 -6.52 5.12 -14.33
C GLU A 12 -7.44 4.64 -15.47
N ASP A 13 -6.88 4.40 -16.66
CA ASP A 13 -7.60 3.95 -17.86
C ASP A 13 -7.95 2.45 -17.83
N ARG A 14 -7.40 1.69 -16.87
CA ARG A 14 -7.73 0.27 -16.68
C ARG A 14 -9.24 0.11 -16.48
N GLN A 15 -9.88 -0.67 -17.35
CA GLN A 15 -11.26 -1.10 -17.12
C GLN A 15 -11.39 -1.77 -15.75
N ARG A 16 -12.09 -1.11 -14.83
CA ARG A 16 -12.48 -1.72 -13.57
C ARG A 16 -13.52 -2.81 -13.88
N PRO A 17 -13.41 -4.01 -13.28
CA PRO A 17 -14.42 -5.05 -13.46
C PRO A 17 -15.81 -4.49 -13.16
N ARG A 18 -16.76 -4.63 -14.09
CA ARG A 18 -18.16 -4.27 -13.86
C ARG A 18 -18.66 -5.03 -12.62
N GLY A 19 -19.14 -4.30 -11.62
CA GLY A 19 -19.63 -4.87 -10.35
C GLY A 19 -18.84 -4.50 -9.10
N SER A 20 -17.73 -3.75 -9.21
CA SER A 20 -17.08 -3.16 -8.04
C SER A 20 -18.02 -2.14 -7.38
N LYS A 21 -18.58 -2.49 -6.21
CA LYS A 21 -19.35 -1.56 -5.36
C LYS A 21 -18.48 -0.51 -4.67
N ILE A 22 -17.16 -0.62 -4.81
CA ILE A 22 -16.17 0.26 -4.21
C ILE A 22 -16.20 1.60 -4.95
N LYS A 23 -16.61 2.64 -4.25
CA LYS A 23 -16.62 4.02 -4.73
C LYS A 23 -15.20 4.60 -4.70
N ASP A 24 -14.99 5.70 -5.40
CA ASP A 24 -13.68 6.38 -5.36
C ASP A 24 -13.30 6.84 -3.94
N ASP A 25 -14.28 7.18 -3.11
CA ASP A 25 -14.04 7.52 -1.70
C ASP A 25 -13.58 6.32 -0.87
N ASP A 26 -14.06 5.11 -1.19
CA ASP A 26 -13.59 3.88 -0.55
C ASP A 26 -12.13 3.61 -0.95
N LEU A 27 -11.75 3.89 -2.20
CA LEU A 27 -10.37 3.80 -2.66
C LEU A 27 -9.46 4.82 -1.96
N LYS A 28 -9.91 6.08 -1.80
CA LYS A 28 -9.18 7.10 -1.05
C LYS A 28 -8.98 6.70 0.41
N ARG A 29 -10.03 6.14 1.02
CA ARG A 29 -9.96 5.62 2.40
C ARG A 29 -8.96 4.47 2.52
N LEU A 30 -8.97 3.52 1.57
CA LEU A 30 -8.01 2.41 1.54
C LEU A 30 -6.58 2.92 1.36
N ALA A 31 -6.34 3.92 0.50
CA ALA A 31 -5.03 4.53 0.32
C ALA A 31 -4.53 5.15 1.63
N ARG A 32 -5.37 5.91 2.32
CA ARG A 32 -5.04 6.52 3.61
C ARG A 32 -4.71 5.46 4.68
N LEU A 33 -5.51 4.40 4.78
CA LEU A 33 -5.23 3.28 5.69
C LEU A 33 -3.91 2.59 5.34
N GLY A 34 -3.59 2.48 4.05
CA GLY A 34 -2.30 1.96 3.57
C GLY A 34 -1.12 2.81 4.07
N GLU A 35 -1.21 4.14 3.94
CA GLU A 35 -0.18 5.06 4.43
C GLU A 35 0.01 4.97 5.95
N GLU A 36 -1.10 4.94 6.71
CA GLU A 36 -1.08 4.80 8.18
C GLU A 36 -0.43 3.48 8.60
N ASN A 37 -0.75 2.37 7.91
CA ASN A 37 -0.14 1.06 8.17
C ASN A 37 1.35 1.02 7.84
N ILE A 38 1.81 1.67 6.76
CA ILE A 38 3.23 1.73 6.43
C ILE A 38 4.00 2.48 7.52
N ARG A 39 3.48 3.62 7.98
CA ARG A 39 4.08 4.37 9.09
C ARG A 39 4.19 3.53 10.36
N LEU A 40 3.11 2.84 10.72
CA LEU A 40 3.12 1.93 11.86
C LEU A 40 4.20 0.85 11.71
N LEU A 41 4.30 0.23 10.53
CA LEU A 41 5.32 -0.77 10.28
C LEU A 41 6.75 -0.21 10.33
N GLU A 42 6.96 1.04 9.92
CA GLU A 42 8.25 1.73 10.05
C GLU A 42 8.60 2.00 11.52
N GLU A 43 7.65 2.48 12.32
CA GLU A 43 7.81 2.72 13.76
C GLU A 43 8.13 1.42 14.52
N LEU A 44 7.48 0.33 14.15
CA LEU A 44 7.75 -1.00 14.72
C LEU A 44 9.07 -1.63 14.22
N GLY A 45 9.76 -0.98 13.27
CA GLY A 45 10.95 -1.53 12.63
C GLY A 45 10.66 -2.77 11.77
N CYS A 46 9.39 -3.04 11.47
CA CYS A 46 8.93 -4.12 10.62
C CYS A 46 9.14 -3.83 9.13
N TRP A 47 9.16 -2.54 8.78
CA TRP A 47 9.32 -2.03 7.42
C TRP A 47 10.45 -1.01 7.37
N LYS A 48 11.35 -1.14 6.39
CA LYS A 48 12.33 -0.09 6.07
C LYS A 48 12.64 -0.08 4.59
N ILE A 49 13.00 1.10 4.08
CA ILE A 49 13.54 1.27 2.74
C ILE A 49 15.03 1.59 2.86
N LYS A 50 15.90 0.79 2.22
CA LYS A 50 17.33 1.10 2.12
C LYS A 50 17.75 1.00 0.65
N GLY A 51 18.23 2.11 0.08
CA GLY A 51 18.75 2.14 -1.30
C GLY A 51 17.74 1.72 -2.36
N GLY A 52 16.44 1.96 -2.15
CA GLY A 52 15.36 1.54 -3.05
C GLY A 52 14.90 0.08 -2.86
N VAL A 53 15.49 -0.66 -1.92
CA VAL A 53 15.05 -2.01 -1.56
C VAL A 53 14.14 -1.95 -0.33
N ILE A 54 12.97 -2.58 -0.42
CA ILE A 54 12.03 -2.74 0.69
C ILE A 54 12.45 -3.96 1.50
N TYR A 55 12.69 -3.76 2.79
CA TYR A 55 12.91 -4.82 3.75
C TYR A 55 11.69 -4.91 4.67
N TYR A 56 11.00 -6.05 4.57
CA TYR A 56 9.85 -6.37 5.40
C TYR A 56 10.15 -7.60 6.25
N LYS A 57 9.93 -7.51 7.56
CA LYS A 57 10.09 -8.65 8.48
C LYS A 57 8.79 -9.46 8.51
N THR A 58 8.80 -10.66 7.92
CA THR A 58 7.67 -11.59 8.00
C THR A 58 7.36 -11.94 9.46
N GLY A 59 6.07 -11.99 9.81
CA GLY A 59 5.61 -12.29 11.17
C GLY A 59 5.80 -11.16 12.19
N CYS A 60 6.24 -9.96 11.77
CA CYS A 60 6.55 -8.87 12.71
C CYS A 60 5.35 -8.40 13.56
N LEU A 61 4.15 -8.37 12.96
CA LEU A 61 2.92 -8.05 13.69
C LEU A 61 2.37 -9.23 14.51
N GLY A 62 2.82 -10.46 14.24
CA GLY A 62 2.31 -11.66 14.91
C GLY A 62 2.61 -11.70 16.42
N ASN A 63 3.66 -11.01 16.86
CA ASN A 63 3.98 -10.84 18.28
C ASN A 63 3.28 -9.63 18.93
N TYR A 64 2.69 -8.73 18.13
CA TYR A 64 2.08 -7.49 18.63
C TYR A 64 0.61 -7.69 19.06
N PHE A 65 -0.05 -8.70 18.51
CA PHE A 65 -1.44 -9.06 18.80
C PHE A 65 -1.53 -10.45 19.46
N GLN A 66 -0.56 -10.82 20.30
CA GLN A 66 -0.72 -12.00 21.15
C GLN A 66 -1.84 -11.72 22.15
N GLU A 67 -3.02 -12.29 21.90
CA GLU A 67 -4.12 -12.43 22.87
C GLU A 67 -3.72 -13.33 24.05
#